data_AF-A0A835IBL0-F1
#
_entry.id   AF-A0A835IBL0-F1
#
_cell.length_a   1.000
_cell.length_b   1.000
_cell.length_c   1.000
_cell.angle_alpha   90.00
_cell.angle_beta   90.00
_cell.angle_gamma   90.00
#
_symmetry.space_group_name_H-M   'P 1'
#
loop_
_entity.id
_entity.type
_entity.pdbx_description
1 polymer ?
#
loop_
_entity_poly.entity_id
_entity_poly.type
_entity_poly.pdbx_seq_one_letter_code
_entity_poly.pdbx_strand_id
1 'polypeptide(L)'
;MHTGRFHEVVVGVIPTARRVIYASRDIAKPRLLEPVYMVEIQAPEQALGGIYGVLNKKRGHVSQAFPQYVFDHWDMMSSDPLEGGSQAATLVSEIRRRKGLKEQMTPLSEFEDKL
;
A
#
# COMPACT_ATOMS: atom_id res chain seq x y z
N MET A 1 -30.56 22.71 24.48
CA MET A 1 -31.02 21.37 24.89
C MET A 1 -30.06 20.37 24.27
N HIS A 2 -29.28 19.67 25.11
CA HIS A 2 -28.29 18.67 24.71
C HIS A 2 -29.02 17.35 24.45
N THR A 3 -29.33 17.11 23.18
CA THR A 3 -30.14 15.99 22.73
C THR A 3 -29.23 14.79 22.50
N GLY A 4 -29.00 14.00 23.55
CA GLY A 4 -28.48 12.63 23.50
C GLY A 4 -27.01 12.47 23.09
N ARG A 5 -26.14 12.21 24.07
CA ARG A 5 -24.70 11.90 23.89
C ARG A 5 -24.39 10.85 22.82
N PHE A 6 -25.29 9.90 22.57
CA PHE A 6 -25.12 8.90 21.52
C PHE A 6 -25.25 9.45 20.10
N HIS A 7 -26.19 10.36 19.87
CA HIS A 7 -26.38 10.98 18.56
C HIS A 7 -25.16 11.86 18.25
N GLU A 8 -24.77 12.75 19.15
CA GLU A 8 -23.58 13.62 18.97
C GLU A 8 -22.29 12.82 18.70
N VAL A 9 -22.06 11.70 19.37
CA VAL A 9 -20.87 10.86 19.16
C VAL A 9 -20.91 10.14 17.80
N VAL A 10 -22.04 9.56 17.40
CA VAL A 10 -22.12 8.75 16.18
C VAL A 10 -22.22 9.60 14.91
N VAL A 11 -23.02 10.68 14.91
CA VAL A 11 -23.13 11.57 13.73
C VAL A 11 -22.13 12.72 13.71
N GLY A 12 -21.58 13.13 14.85
CA GLY A 12 -20.62 14.25 14.90
C GLY A 12 -19.16 13.80 14.96
N VAL A 13 -18.82 12.96 15.93
CA VAL A 13 -17.42 12.63 16.23
C VAL A 13 -16.82 11.65 15.23
N ILE A 14 -17.52 10.56 14.88
CA ILE A 14 -16.98 9.53 13.99
C ILE A 14 -16.65 10.09 12.58
N PRO A 15 -17.55 10.83 11.90
CA PRO A 15 -17.24 11.37 10.57
C PRO A 15 -16.10 12.38 10.60
N THR A 16 -16.07 13.25 11.63
CA THR A 16 -15.01 14.25 11.82
C THR A 16 -13.67 13.58 12.08
N ALA A 17 -13.61 12.61 13.01
CA ALA A 17 -12.39 11.85 13.29
C ALA A 17 -11.88 11.12 12.05
N ARG A 18 -12.77 10.52 11.24
CA ARG A 18 -12.39 9.87 9.98
C ARG A 18 -11.78 10.84 8.97
N ARG A 19 -12.32 12.05 8.83
CA ARG A 19 -11.76 13.10 7.95
C ARG A 19 -10.35 13.49 8.41
N VAL A 20 -10.17 13.74 9.70
CA VAL A 20 -8.87 14.11 10.29
C VAL A 20 -7.82 13.01 10.10
N ILE A 21 -8.21 11.73 10.27
CA ILE A 21 -7.30 10.59 10.05
C ILE A 21 -6.86 10.52 8.58
N TYR A 22 -7.78 10.72 7.62
CA TYR A 22 -7.42 10.72 6.20
C TYR A 22 -6.53 11.91 5.83
N ALA A 23 -6.83 13.12 6.31
CA ALA A 23 -5.99 14.29 6.11
C ALA A 23 -4.56 14.08 6.67
N SER A 24 -4.47 13.58 7.91
CA SER A 24 -3.19 13.32 8.57
C SER A 24 -2.35 12.29 7.80
N ARG A 25 -3.00 11.25 7.28
CA ARG A 25 -2.35 10.22 6.47
C ARG A 25 -1.78 10.80 5.18
N ASP A 26 -2.54 11.60 4.45
CA ASP A 26 -2.13 12.16 3.15
C ASP A 26 -0.96 13.14 3.32
N ILE A 27 -0.98 13.97 4.38
CA ILE A 27 0.13 14.86 4.74
C ILE A 27 1.40 14.05 5.09
N ALA A 28 1.24 12.89 5.71
CA ALA A 28 2.35 12.00 6.05
C ALA A 28 2.95 11.24 4.85
N LYS A 29 2.50 11.49 3.61
CA LYS A 29 2.98 10.84 2.37
C LYS A 29 2.95 9.31 2.46
N PRO A 30 1.76 8.71 2.45
CA PRO A 30 1.60 7.28 2.70
C PRO A 30 2.25 6.46 1.59
N ARG A 31 2.82 5.30 1.96
CA ARG A 31 3.46 4.37 1.02
C ARG A 31 2.67 3.06 0.94
N LEU A 32 2.72 2.42 -0.24
CA LEU A 32 2.19 1.07 -0.40
C LEU A 32 3.21 0.04 0.08
N LEU A 33 2.70 -1.08 0.59
CA LEU A 33 3.51 -2.24 0.93
C LEU A 33 3.27 -3.35 -0.09
N GLU A 34 4.35 -4.02 -0.49
CA GLU A 34 4.30 -5.22 -1.33
C GLU A 34 4.78 -6.44 -0.55
N PRO A 35 4.14 -7.61 -0.73
CA PRO A 35 4.55 -8.82 -0.03
C PRO A 35 5.79 -9.42 -0.69
N VAL A 36 6.79 -9.74 0.11
CA VAL A 36 8.00 -10.44 -0.30
C VAL A 36 7.93 -11.89 0.16
N TYR A 37 8.27 -12.81 -0.74
CA TYR A 37 8.26 -14.25 -0.49
C TYR A 37 9.68 -14.79 -0.54
N MET A 38 10.01 -15.64 0.43
CA MET A 38 11.22 -16.44 0.40
C MET A 38 10.95 -17.71 -0.38
N VAL A 39 11.85 -18.05 -1.31
CA VAL A 39 11.79 -19.30 -2.09
C VAL A 39 13.14 -19.99 -2.07
N GLU A 40 13.13 -21.27 -1.76
CA GLU A 40 14.28 -22.14 -1.99
C GLU A 40 14.23 -22.64 -3.44
N ILE A 41 15.38 -22.76 -4.11
CA ILE A 41 15.45 -23.34 -5.44
C ILE A 41 16.60 -24.34 -5.46
N GLN A 42 16.26 -25.62 -5.62
CA GLN A 42 17.24 -26.69 -5.82
C GLN A 42 17.35 -26.97 -7.32
N ALA A 43 18.55 -26.82 -7.88
CA ALA A 43 18.80 -27.04 -9.30
C ALA A 43 20.25 -27.48 -9.55
N PRO A 44 20.52 -28.20 -10.67
CA PRO A 44 21.89 -28.47 -11.11
C PRO A 44 22.67 -27.18 -11.37
N GLU A 45 24.00 -27.22 -11.18
CA GLU A 45 24.87 -26.05 -11.31
C GLU A 45 24.73 -25.34 -12.67
N GLN A 46 24.52 -26.10 -13.74
CA GLN A 46 24.36 -25.57 -15.10
C GLN A 46 23.11 -24.68 -15.26
N ALA A 47 22.10 -24.85 -14.40
CA ALA A 47 20.86 -24.08 -14.44
C ALA A 47 20.91 -22.78 -13.60
N LEU A 48 21.91 -22.63 -12.72
CA LEU A 48 22.00 -21.49 -11.80
C LEU A 48 22.05 -20.15 -12.53
N GLY A 49 22.79 -20.07 -13.64
CA GLY A 49 22.87 -18.85 -14.45
C GLY A 49 21.49 -18.37 -14.95
N GLY A 50 20.62 -19.30 -15.34
CA GLY A 50 19.25 -19.00 -15.74
C GLY A 50 18.41 -18.49 -14.58
N ILE A 51 18.54 -19.11 -13.40
CA ILE A 51 17.82 -18.72 -12.19
C ILE A 51 18.19 -17.29 -11.78
N TYR A 52 19.49 -16.97 -11.72
CA TYR A 52 19.95 -15.60 -11.41
C TYR A 52 19.45 -14.59 -12.44
N GLY A 53 19.41 -14.96 -13.72
CA GLY A 53 18.85 -14.11 -14.77
C GLY A 53 17.37 -13.79 -14.57
N VAL A 54 16.57 -14.74 -14.09
CA VAL A 54 15.15 -14.51 -13.78
C VAL A 54 14.98 -13.69 -12.50
N LEU A 55 15.73 -14.00 -11.44
CA LEU A 55 15.66 -13.27 -10.17
C LEU A 55 16.00 -11.79 -10.36
N ASN A 56 17.07 -11.48 -11.11
CA ASN A 56 17.46 -10.10 -11.39
C ASN A 56 16.36 -9.31 -12.14
N LYS A 57 15.66 -9.94 -13.09
CA LYS A 57 14.53 -9.31 -13.80
C LYS A 57 13.31 -9.07 -12.92
N LYS A 58 13.16 -9.84 -11.84
CA LYS A 58 12.02 -9.76 -10.92
C LYS A 58 12.34 -9.02 -9.61
N ARG A 59 13.46 -8.29 -9.54
CA ARG A 59 13.95 -7.62 -8.32
C ARG A 59 14.16 -8.60 -7.15
N GLY A 60 14.46 -9.86 -7.44
CA GLY A 60 14.74 -10.87 -6.43
C GLY A 60 16.14 -10.70 -5.86
N HIS A 61 16.28 -10.93 -4.55
CA HIS A 61 17.56 -10.92 -3.85
C HIS A 61 17.92 -12.34 -3.43
N VAL A 62 19.19 -12.71 -3.59
CA VAL A 62 19.70 -14.02 -3.20
C VAL A 62 20.22 -13.91 -1.77
N SER A 63 19.65 -14.69 -0.86
CA SER A 63 20.06 -14.75 0.54
C SER A 63 20.54 -16.14 0.91
N GLN A 64 21.44 -16.23 1.88
CA GLN A 64 21.85 -17.51 2.51
C GLN A 64 20.87 -17.88 3.64
N ALA A 65 19.58 -17.70 3.42
CA ALA A 65 18.55 -18.07 4.39
C ALA A 65 18.24 -19.57 4.30
N PHE A 66 17.73 -20.11 5.40
CA PHE A 66 17.31 -21.51 5.47
C PHE A 66 16.18 -21.81 4.48
N PRO A 67 16.05 -23.07 4.03
CA PRO A 67 15.05 -23.46 3.03
C PRO A 67 13.62 -23.17 3.49
N GLN A 68 12.94 -22.25 2.80
CA GLN A 68 11.54 -21.87 3.07
C GLN A 68 10.80 -21.48 1.78
N TYR A 69 9.49 -21.80 1.70
CA TYR A 69 8.56 -21.37 0.64
C TYR A 69 7.39 -20.62 1.28
N VAL A 70 7.67 -19.47 1.86
CA VAL A 70 6.73 -18.78 2.74
C VAL A 70 6.74 -17.28 2.49
N PHE A 71 5.66 -16.63 2.92
CA PHE A 71 5.67 -15.19 3.12
C PHE A 71 6.78 -14.83 4.11
N ASP A 72 7.63 -13.89 3.74
CA ASP A 72 8.76 -13.45 4.56
C ASP A 72 8.39 -12.15 5.29
N HIS A 73 8.15 -11.07 4.53
CA HIS A 73 7.80 -9.77 5.09
C HIS A 73 7.04 -8.87 4.09
N TRP A 74 6.56 -7.74 4.61
CA TRP A 74 6.05 -6.62 3.80
C TRP A 74 7.18 -5.63 3.57
N ASP A 75 7.44 -5.30 2.30
CA ASP A 75 8.42 -4.28 1.93
C ASP A 75 7.72 -3.02 1.40
N MET A 76 8.36 -1.87 1.54
CA MET A 76 7.83 -0.61 1.00
C MET A 76 8.04 -0.54 -0.50
N MET A 77 6.97 -0.26 -1.25
CA MET A 77 7.10 0.05 -2.66
C MET A 77 7.93 1.32 -2.85
N SER A 78 8.79 1.30 -3.87
CA SER A 78 9.71 2.42 -4.19
C SER A 78 9.03 3.63 -4.83
N SER A 79 7.86 3.46 -5.45
CA SER A 79 7.09 4.55 -6.06
C SER A 79 6.09 5.19 -5.08
N ASP A 80 5.84 6.48 -5.25
CA ASP A 80 4.88 7.25 -4.44
C ASP A 80 3.45 7.10 -5.02
N PRO A 81 2.45 6.61 -4.26
CA PRO A 81 1.08 6.49 -4.75
C PRO A 81 0.38 7.81 -5.03
N LEU A 82 0.86 8.95 -4.50
CA LEU A 82 0.31 10.28 -4.74
C LEU A 82 0.93 10.96 -5.97
N GLU A 83 2.04 10.45 -6.49
CA GLU A 83 2.66 10.95 -7.71
C GLU A 83 1.95 10.39 -8.95
N GLY A 84 1.30 11.28 -9.70
CA GLY A 84 0.58 10.91 -10.91
C GLY A 84 1.47 10.21 -11.93
N GLY A 85 1.01 9.06 -12.44
CA GLY A 85 1.77 8.27 -13.42
C GLY A 85 2.78 7.29 -12.81
N SER A 86 2.97 7.29 -11.49
CA SER A 86 3.82 6.29 -10.82
C SER A 86 3.20 4.89 -10.87
N GLN A 87 4.02 3.86 -10.68
CA GLN A 87 3.55 2.47 -10.59
C GLN A 87 2.57 2.28 -9.43
N ALA A 88 2.87 2.87 -8.26
CA ALA A 88 1.99 2.82 -7.10
C ALA A 88 0.65 3.53 -7.36
N ALA A 89 0.66 4.70 -8.03
CA ALA A 89 -0.57 5.43 -8.36
C ALA A 89 -1.45 4.65 -9.35
N THR A 90 -0.82 3.98 -10.33
CA THR A 90 -1.52 3.10 -11.27
C THR A 90 -2.20 1.93 -10.54
N LEU A 91 -1.47 1.26 -9.65
CA LEU A 91 -2.00 0.15 -8.86
C LEU A 91 -3.19 0.59 -7.98
N VAL A 92 -3.07 1.73 -7.30
CA VAL A 92 -4.16 2.31 -6.49
C VAL A 92 -5.39 2.58 -7.35
N SER A 93 -5.21 3.22 -8.51
CA SER A 93 -6.30 3.54 -9.43
C SER A 93 -7.04 2.29 -9.89
N GLU A 94 -6.31 1.23 -10.26
CA GLU A 94 -6.90 -0.05 -10.64
C GLU A 94 -7.66 -0.73 -9.51
N ILE A 95 -7.14 -0.70 -8.27
CA ILE A 95 -7.82 -1.27 -7.10
C ILE A 95 -9.10 -0.49 -6.81
N ARG A 96 -9.06 0.84 -6.86
CA ARG A 96 -10.22 1.71 -6.64
C ARG A 96 -11.31 1.43 -7.68
N ARG A 97 -10.94 1.35 -8.96
CA ARG A 97 -11.85 0.94 -10.04
C ARG A 97 -12.48 -0.42 -9.77
N ARG A 98 -11.68 -1.43 -9.40
CA ARG A 98 -12.17 -2.78 -9.05
C ARG A 98 -13.12 -2.80 -7.85
N LYS A 99 -13.01 -1.83 -6.94
CA LYS A 99 -13.88 -1.67 -5.76
C LYS A 99 -15.06 -0.72 -6.00
N GLY A 100 -15.26 -0.21 -7.21
CA GLY A 100 -16.33 0.74 -7.53
C GLY A 100 -16.14 2.12 -6.90
N LEU A 101 -14.90 2.49 -6.56
CA LEU A 101 -14.53 3.80 -6.03
C LEU A 101 -14.06 4.72 -7.16
N LYS A 102 -14.14 6.04 -6.95
CA LYS A 102 -13.55 7.04 -7.87
C LYS A 102 -12.06 6.72 -8.08
N GLU A 103 -11.60 6.63 -9.33
CA GLU A 103 -10.21 6.24 -9.63
C GLU A 103 -9.20 7.22 -9.01
N GLN A 104 -9.46 8.52 -9.19
CA GLN A 104 -8.67 9.56 -8.55
C GLN A 104 -8.82 9.49 -7.02
N MET A 105 -7.71 9.62 -6.32
CA MET A 105 -7.73 9.77 -4.87
C MET A 105 -8.38 11.10 -4.49
N THR A 106 -9.10 11.10 -3.37
CA THR A 106 -9.70 12.31 -2.81
C THR A 106 -8.58 13.28 -2.44
N PRO A 107 -8.58 14.52 -2.94
CA PRO A 107 -7.55 15.49 -2.61
C PRO A 107 -7.64 15.92 -1.15
N LEU A 108 -6.50 16.28 -0.55
CA LEU A 108 -6.39 16.71 0.84
C LEU A 108 -7.39 17.85 1.19
N SER A 109 -7.63 18.77 0.25
CA SER A 109 -8.55 19.89 0.41
C SER A 109 -10.00 19.50 0.69
N GLU A 110 -10.42 18.27 0.34
CA GLU A 110 -11.76 17.77 0.67
C GLU A 110 -11.87 17.34 2.14
N PHE A 111 -10.76 17.11 2.83
CA PHE A 111 -10.71 16.73 4.25
C PHE A 111 -10.44 17.89 5.20
N GLU A 112 -9.90 19.00 4.69
CA GLU A 112 -9.61 20.20 5.47
C GLU A 112 -10.85 21.09 5.62
N ASP A 113 -11.13 21.52 6.85
CA ASP A 113 -12.14 22.54 7.12
C ASP A 113 -11.42 23.88 7.26
N LYS A 114 -11.76 24.85 6.39
CA LYS A 114 -11.19 26.20 6.46
C LYS A 114 -11.86 26.97 7.61
N LEU A 115 -11.03 27.52 8.50
CA LEU A 115 -11.47 28.43 9.56
C LEU A 115 -11.89 29.79 9.00
#